data_AF-A0A4P7JG61-F1
#
_entry.id   AF-A0A4P7JG61-F1
#
_cell.length_a   1.000
_cell.length_b   1.000
_cell.length_c   1.000
_cell.angle_alpha   90.00
_cell.angle_beta   90.00
_cell.angle_gamma   90.00
#
_symmetry.space_group_name_H-M   'P 1'
#
loop_
_entity.id
_entity.type
_entity.pdbx_description
1 polymer ?
#
loop_
_entity_poly.entity_id
_entity_poly.type
_entity_poly.pdbx_seq_one_letter_code
_entity_poly.pdbx_strand_id
1 'polypeptide(L)'
;MTAKPDPKLAGLLQIATVLADRACQDLARATRDCAALEVRLDTLSQMTAQAVSVAPDLAEEAIVAKWQRARNDRRADLLQHLAIAQAKRLEKQAYARQAEGRRQALESLVTQAS
;
A
#
# COMPACT_ATOMS: atom_id res chain seq x y z
N MET A 1 -47.13 -10.73 -5.57
CA MET A 1 -46.63 -10.09 -6.81
C MET A 1 -45.28 -9.51 -6.46
N THR A 2 -44.18 -10.15 -6.87
CA THR A 2 -42.82 -9.66 -6.60
C THR A 2 -42.54 -8.51 -7.55
N ALA A 3 -42.27 -7.32 -6.99
CA ALA A 3 -41.84 -6.19 -7.79
C ALA A 3 -40.47 -6.54 -8.37
N LYS A 4 -40.32 -6.49 -9.70
CA LYS A 4 -38.98 -6.63 -10.29
C LYS A 4 -38.14 -5.44 -9.79
N PRO A 5 -36.90 -5.66 -9.31
CA PRO A 5 -36.03 -4.56 -8.90
C PRO A 5 -35.88 -3.57 -10.05
N ASP A 6 -35.94 -2.27 -9.73
CA ASP A 6 -35.81 -1.19 -10.71
C ASP A 6 -34.53 -1.39 -11.54
N PRO A 7 -34.63 -1.53 -12.89
CA PRO A 7 -33.48 -1.80 -13.74
C PRO A 7 -32.40 -0.72 -13.65
N LYS A 8 -32.74 0.53 -13.32
CA LYS A 8 -31.76 1.59 -13.08
C LYS A 8 -30.96 1.34 -11.80
N LEU A 9 -31.65 0.91 -10.74
CA LEU A 9 -31.04 0.59 -9.45
C LEU A 9 -30.11 -0.63 -9.58
N ALA A 10 -30.51 -1.64 -10.35
CA ALA A 10 -29.68 -2.79 -10.69
C ALA A 10 -28.41 -2.40 -11.47
N GLY A 11 -28.54 -1.51 -12.46
CA GLY A 11 -27.39 -0.99 -13.21
C GLY A 11 -26.42 -0.18 -12.34
N LEU A 12 -26.94 0.66 -11.45
CA LEU A 12 -26.13 1.41 -10.48
C LEU A 12 -25.38 0.49 -9.51
N LEU A 13 -26.04 -0.57 -9.02
CA LEU A 13 -25.39 -1.57 -8.17
C LEU A 13 -24.25 -2.28 -8.92
N GLN A 14 -24.46 -2.66 -10.18
CA GLN A 14 -23.40 -3.28 -10.98
C GLN A 14 -22.18 -2.37 -11.15
N ILE A 15 -22.40 -1.08 -11.44
CA ILE A 15 -21.32 -0.08 -11.53
C ILE A 15 -20.60 0.06 -10.18
N ALA A 16 -21.35 0.15 -9.07
CA ALA A 16 -20.78 0.29 -7.74
C ALA A 16 -19.93 -0.93 -7.35
N THR A 17 -20.34 -2.15 -7.70
CA THR A 17 -19.56 -3.37 -7.50
C THR A 17 -18.23 -3.31 -8.25
N VAL A 18 -18.25 -2.97 -9.55
CA VAL A 18 -17.01 -2.86 -10.34
C VAL A 18 -16.06 -1.81 -9.76
N LEU A 19 -16.59 -0.68 -9.31
CA LEU A 19 -15.79 0.38 -8.68
C LEU A 19 -15.21 -0.05 -7.33
N ALA A 20 -15.97 -0.77 -6.50
CA ALA A 20 -15.50 -1.31 -5.24
C ALA A 20 -14.38 -2.34 -5.44
N ASP A 21 -14.57 -3.27 -6.37
CA ASP A 21 -13.56 -4.27 -6.74
C ASP A 21 -12.27 -3.60 -7.23
N ARG A 22 -12.41 -2.59 -8.09
CA ARG A 22 -11.25 -1.85 -8.60
C ARG A 22 -10.51 -1.10 -7.50
N ALA A 23 -11.24 -0.47 -6.58
CA ALA A 23 -10.64 0.23 -5.46
C ALA A 23 -9.89 -0.74 -4.52
N CYS A 24 -10.43 -1.94 -4.29
CA CYS A 24 -9.76 -3.00 -3.55
C CYS A 24 -8.47 -3.49 -4.24
N GLN A 25 -8.49 -3.66 -5.57
CA GLN A 25 -7.29 -4.02 -6.35
C GLN A 25 -6.20 -2.95 -6.26
N ASP A 26 -6.59 -1.67 -6.38
CA ASP A 26 -5.67 -0.54 -6.24
C ASP A 26 -5.04 -0.49 -4.83
N LEU A 27 -5.83 -0.70 -3.78
CA LEU A 27 -5.35 -0.79 -2.40
C LEU A 27 -4.37 -1.96 -2.21
N ALA A 28 -4.69 -3.13 -2.77
CA ALA A 28 -3.81 -4.30 -2.71
C ALA A 28 -2.47 -4.02 -3.40
N ARG A 29 -2.48 -3.31 -4.54
CA ARG A 29 -1.26 -2.88 -5.22
C ARG A 29 -0.43 -1.94 -4.37
N ALA A 30 -1.04 -0.87 -3.84
CA ALA A 30 -0.36 0.08 -2.97
C ALA A 30 0.23 -0.59 -1.70
N THR A 31 -0.47 -1.59 -1.17
CA THR A 31 0.00 -2.38 -0.02
C THR A 31 1.23 -3.22 -0.38
N ARG A 32 1.26 -3.86 -1.55
CA ARG A 32 2.45 -4.59 -2.04
C ARG A 32 3.64 -3.67 -2.27
N ASP A 33 3.40 -2.47 -2.80
CA ASP A 33 4.46 -1.49 -3.03
C ASP A 33 5.11 -1.04 -1.70
N CYS A 34 4.30 -0.84 -0.64
CA CYS A 34 4.82 -0.58 0.70
C CYS A 34 5.65 -1.74 1.23
N ALA A 35 5.12 -2.97 1.15
CA ALA A 35 5.81 -4.17 1.64
C ALA A 35 7.15 -4.38 0.92
N ALA A 36 7.23 -4.11 -0.39
CA ALA A 36 8.48 -4.20 -1.14
C ALA A 36 9.55 -3.21 -0.65
N LEU A 37 9.15 -2.01 -0.24
CA LEU A 37 10.06 -1.00 0.34
C LEU A 37 10.50 -1.39 1.76
N GLU A 38 9.59 -1.93 2.57
CA GLU A 38 9.90 -2.47 3.90
C GLU A 38 10.93 -3.62 3.82
N VAL A 39 10.75 -4.55 2.87
CA VAL A 39 11.72 -5.62 2.61
C VAL A 39 13.09 -5.05 2.23
N ARG A 40 13.14 -4.04 1.35
CA ARG A 40 14.42 -3.40 0.97
C ARG A 40 15.12 -2.73 2.16
N LEU A 41 14.37 -2.09 3.05
CA LEU A 41 14.90 -1.50 4.27
C LEU A 41 15.45 -2.56 5.23
N ASP A 42 14.74 -3.69 5.36
CA ASP A 42 15.19 -4.81 6.17
C ASP A 42 16.46 -5.46 5.58
N THR A 43 16.50 -5.71 4.28
CA THR A 43 17.70 -6.20 3.58
C THR A 43 18.90 -5.26 3.80
N LEU A 44 18.70 -3.94 3.68
CA LEU A 44 19.76 -2.97 3.95
C LEU A 44 20.26 -3.07 5.40
N SER A 45 19.37 -3.30 6.35
CA SER A 45 19.69 -3.47 7.78
C SER A 45 20.45 -4.77 8.05
N GLN A 46 20.06 -5.87 7.41
CA GLN A 46 20.74 -7.16 7.53
C GLN A 46 22.15 -7.13 6.93
N MET A 47 22.30 -6.57 5.72
CA MET A 47 23.61 -6.37 5.07
C MET A 47 24.55 -5.54 5.94
N THR A 48 23.98 -4.55 6.64
CA THR A 48 24.73 -3.72 7.59
C THR A 48 25.23 -4.51 8.78
N ALA A 49 24.37 -5.32 9.41
CA ALA A 49 24.74 -6.14 10.54
C ALA A 49 25.86 -7.13 10.18
N GLN A 50 25.76 -7.75 8.99
CA GLN A 50 26.80 -8.64 8.45
C GLN A 50 28.12 -7.89 8.23
N ALA A 51 28.10 -6.71 7.58
CA ALA A 51 29.30 -5.93 7.34
C ALA A 51 30.03 -5.50 8.64
N VAL A 52 29.27 -5.11 9.67
CA VAL A 52 29.84 -4.75 10.98
C VAL A 52 30.45 -5.97 11.70
N SER A 53 29.88 -7.16 11.53
CA SER A 53 30.39 -8.39 12.17
C SER A 53 31.70 -8.92 11.57
N VAL A 54 32.04 -8.52 10.34
CA VAL A 54 33.18 -9.07 9.57
C VAL A 54 34.42 -8.17 9.61
N ALA A 55 34.30 -6.88 9.93
CA ALA A 55 35.38 -5.90 9.78
C ALA A 55 36.57 -6.14 10.76
N PRO A 56 37.77 -6.54 10.28
CA PRO A 56 39.00 -6.56 11.07
C PRO A 56 39.87 -5.32 10.78
N ASP A 57 40.44 -4.77 11.85
CA ASP A 57 41.53 -3.79 11.92
C ASP A 57 41.39 -2.38 11.31
N LEU A 58 41.81 -1.40 12.12
CA LEU A 58 41.48 0.03 12.11
C LEU A 58 42.22 0.89 11.06
N ALA A 59 42.52 0.38 9.87
CA ALA A 59 43.32 1.15 8.89
C ALA A 59 42.52 2.15 8.00
N GLU A 60 41.18 2.21 8.13
CA GLU A 60 40.35 2.85 7.10
C GLU A 60 39.15 3.68 7.64
N GLU A 61 39.32 4.43 8.73
CA GLU A 61 38.24 5.25 9.32
C GLU A 61 37.52 6.16 8.29
N ALA A 62 38.27 6.76 7.35
CA ALA A 62 37.69 7.60 6.29
C ALA A 62 36.84 6.81 5.28
N ILE A 63 37.21 5.57 4.97
CA ILE A 63 36.45 4.70 4.05
C ILE A 63 35.22 4.14 4.75
N VAL A 64 35.35 3.75 6.03
CA VAL A 64 34.23 3.36 6.88
C VAL A 64 33.22 4.51 7.02
N ALA A 65 33.68 5.73 7.28
CA ALA A 65 32.80 6.90 7.37
C ALA A 65 32.07 7.20 6.05
N LYS A 66 32.76 7.10 4.90
CA LYS A 66 32.14 7.24 3.57
C LYS A 66 31.08 6.17 3.32
N TRP A 67 31.36 4.91 3.65
CA TRP A 67 30.41 3.81 3.52
C TRP A 67 29.17 4.01 4.41
N GLN A 68 29.38 4.39 5.67
CA GLN A 68 28.29 4.70 6.61
C GLN A 68 27.40 5.84 6.11
N ARG A 69 28.01 6.92 5.56
CA ARG A 69 27.25 8.03 4.97
C ARG A 69 26.42 7.57 3.78
N ALA A 70 27.02 6.91 2.79
CA ALA A 70 26.29 6.41 1.62
C ALA A 70 25.12 5.48 2.00
N ARG A 71 25.31 4.64 3.01
CA ARG A 71 24.26 3.78 3.57
C ARG A 71 23.13 4.60 4.21
N ASN A 72 23.47 5.59 5.02
CA ASN A 72 22.47 6.44 5.69
C ASN A 72 21.67 7.25 4.67
N ASP A 73 22.32 7.76 3.62
CA ASP A 73 21.65 8.45 2.51
C ASP A 73 20.68 7.51 1.80
N ARG A 74 21.10 6.27 1.51
CA ARG A 74 20.22 5.26 0.91
C ARG A 74 19.05 4.87 1.81
N ARG A 75 19.27 4.77 3.12
CA ARG A 75 18.21 4.52 4.10
C ARG A 75 17.22 5.67 4.13
N ALA A 76 17.69 6.91 4.13
CA ALA A 76 16.82 8.09 4.12
C ALA A 76 15.95 8.15 2.85
N ASP A 77 16.55 7.88 1.69
CA ASP A 77 15.85 7.78 0.40
C ASP A 77 14.76 6.68 0.42
N LEU A 78 15.07 5.49 0.93
CA LEU A 78 14.09 4.41 1.05
C LEU A 78 12.95 4.74 2.03
N LEU A 79 13.26 5.41 3.15
CA LEU A 79 12.25 5.87 4.10
C LEU A 79 11.35 6.95 3.50
N GLN A 80 11.89 7.87 2.72
CA GLN A 80 11.11 8.87 2.00
C GLN A 80 10.17 8.21 0.99
N HIS A 81 10.67 7.25 0.21
CA HIS A 81 9.83 6.47 -0.71
C HIS A 81 8.74 5.67 0.04
N LEU A 82 9.06 5.09 1.20
CA LEU A 82 8.09 4.37 2.02
C LEU A 82 7.00 5.32 2.53
N ALA A 83 7.36 6.52 3.01
CA ALA A 83 6.38 7.50 3.46
C ALA A 83 5.41 7.90 2.33
N ILE A 84 5.92 8.14 1.12
CA ILE A 84 5.09 8.44 -0.06
C ILE A 84 4.19 7.25 -0.42
N ALA A 85 4.71 6.02 -0.37
CA ALA A 85 3.93 4.82 -0.65
C ALA A 85 2.82 4.59 0.40
N GLN A 86 3.12 4.83 1.68
CA GLN A 86 2.15 4.73 2.78
C GLN A 86 1.05 5.77 2.65
N ALA A 87 1.37 7.02 2.29
CA ALA A 87 0.36 8.04 2.01
C ALA A 87 -0.59 7.60 0.90
N LYS A 88 -0.05 7.10 -0.23
CA LYS A 88 -0.86 6.52 -1.32
C LYS A 88 -1.72 5.35 -0.84
N ARG A 89 -1.18 4.46 0.00
CA ARG A 89 -1.94 3.33 0.56
C ARG A 89 -3.14 3.82 1.38
N LEU A 90 -2.95 4.84 2.22
CA LEU A 90 -4.02 5.42 3.04
C LEU A 90 -5.10 6.07 2.18
N GLU A 91 -4.71 6.82 1.14
CA GLU A 91 -5.66 7.37 0.16
C GLU A 91 -6.49 6.26 -0.50
N LYS A 92 -5.83 5.21 -1.02
CA LYS A 92 -6.51 4.06 -1.64
C LYS A 92 -7.41 3.31 -0.66
N GLN A 93 -7.03 3.24 0.61
CA GLN A 93 -7.86 2.65 1.65
C GLN A 93 -9.13 3.46 1.90
N ALA A 94 -9.03 4.78 1.93
CA ALA A 94 -10.20 5.66 2.06
C ALA A 94 -11.15 5.49 0.86
N TYR A 95 -10.61 5.47 -0.37
CA TYR A 95 -11.40 5.22 -1.58
C TYR A 95 -12.08 3.85 -1.58
N ALA A 96 -11.37 2.78 -1.20
CA ALA A 96 -11.94 1.44 -1.13
C ALA A 96 -13.09 1.36 -0.12
N ARG A 97 -12.92 1.96 1.07
CA ARG A 97 -13.98 2.04 2.09
C ARG A 97 -15.20 2.81 1.59
N GLN A 98 -14.99 3.93 0.89
CA GLN A 98 -16.08 4.73 0.34
C GLN A 98 -16.84 3.98 -0.76
N ALA A 99 -16.13 3.33 -1.68
CA ALA A 99 -16.72 2.56 -2.77
C ALA A 99 -17.54 1.38 -2.23
N GLU A 100 -17.01 0.66 -1.24
CA GLU A 100 -17.70 -0.43 -0.57
C GLU A 100 -18.95 0.05 0.19
N GLY A 101 -18.86 1.17 0.91
CA GLY A 101 -20.03 1.76 1.57
C GLY A 101 -21.14 2.15 0.59
N ARG A 102 -20.79 2.66 -0.59
CA ARG A 102 -21.77 2.95 -1.67
C ARG A 102 -22.40 1.67 -2.23
N ARG A 103 -21.60 0.62 -2.44
CA ARG A 103 -22.08 -0.69 -2.90
C ARG A 103 -23.09 -1.27 -1.91
N GLN A 104 -22.77 -1.28 -0.62
CA GLN A 104 -23.64 -1.77 0.45
C GLN A 104 -24.94 -0.95 0.59
N ALA A 105 -24.85 0.38 0.46
CA ALA A 105 -26.03 1.23 0.48
C ALA A 105 -26.97 0.94 -0.71
N LEU A 106 -26.42 0.77 -1.91
CA LEU A 106 -27.20 0.40 -3.10
C LEU A 106 -27.79 -1.00 -2.99
N GLU A 107 -27.02 -1.96 -2.48
CA GLU A 107 -27.49 -3.32 -2.22
C GLU A 107 -28.68 -3.31 -1.24
N SER A 108 -28.59 -2.54 -0.16
CA SER A 108 -29.68 -2.36 0.81
C SER A 108 -30.93 -1.76 0.17
N LEU A 109 -30.78 -0.76 -0.70
CA LEU A 109 -31.89 -0.16 -1.44
C LEU A 109 -32.54 -1.16 -2.39
N VAL A 110 -31.75 -1.99 -3.09
CA VAL A 110 -32.27 -3.04 -3.97
C VAL A 110 -33.07 -4.06 -3.16
N THR A 111 -32.56 -4.51 -2.01
CA THR A 111 -33.26 -5.46 -1.14
C THR A 111 -34.55 -4.90 -0.57
N GLN A 112 -34.59 -3.61 -0.20
CA GLN A 112 -35.80 -2.97 0.33
C GLN A 112 -36.86 -2.68 -0.76
N ALA A 113 -36.44 -2.55 -2.03
CA ALA A 113 -37.32 -2.27 -3.16
C ALA A 113 -37.84 -3.54 -3.88
N SER A 114 -37.37 -4.73 -3.51
CA SER A 114 -37.73 -6.03 -4.10
C SER A 114 -38.78 -6.75 -3.27
#